data_AF-A0A7Y6PNL7-F1
#
_entry.id   AF-A0A7Y6PNL7-F1
#
_cell.length_a   1.000
_cell.length_b   1.000
_cell.length_c   1.000
_cell.angle_alpha   90.00
_cell.angle_beta   90.00
_cell.angle_gamma   90.00
#
_symmetry.space_group_name_H-M   'P 1'
#
loop_
_entity.id
_entity.type
_entity.pdbx_description
1 polymer ?
#
loop_
_entity_poly.entity_id
_entity_poly.type
_entity_poly.pdbx_seq_one_letter_code
_entity_poly.pdbx_strand_id
1 'polypeptide(L)'
;MPATVVDAVKTPYPCTCRCHEVLSFDERVAGIEALYRIDDAMRGWGQTVIWDLAAPTLWRVQQQLGEVRWVTVRDGACIHSRLLGFCVHETIHAICGDPAAPNWGTPVGLPYGVPESVSIADEAAYLHPFNQNEARAWVGLEAVAYRLFGIEWTLLPARDVGTYGFVGGNAIVDVPEGYRRVPHFDHQHHTRRYLALARKLEDEARAWFSPQKLDEIAARFEAAEALGRASRPLPFPSAKEMARIKPKKPGRNDLCVCGSMRKWKQCCGALVAD
;
A
#
# COMPACT_ATOMS: atom_id res chain seq x y z
N MET A 1 -11.93 15.80 4.52
CA MET A 1 -10.78 15.48 3.66
C MET A 1 -10.32 14.08 3.98
N PRO A 2 -9.76 13.35 3.00
CA PRO A 2 -9.05 12.11 3.27
C PRO A 2 -7.95 12.33 4.31
N ALA A 3 -7.73 11.35 5.20
CA ALA A 3 -6.66 11.47 6.17
C ALA A 3 -5.30 11.24 5.50
N THR A 4 -4.29 11.98 5.92
CA THR A 4 -2.90 11.81 5.48
C THR A 4 -2.17 10.84 6.40
N VAL A 5 -0.96 10.43 6.01
CA VAL A 5 -0.04 9.70 6.90
C VAL A 5 0.21 10.45 8.21
N VAL A 6 0.26 11.79 8.15
CA VAL A 6 0.44 12.64 9.34
C VAL A 6 -0.77 12.59 10.27
N ASP A 7 -1.99 12.56 9.71
CA ASP A 7 -3.20 12.42 10.52
C ASP A 7 -3.25 11.06 11.20
N ALA A 8 -2.79 10.00 10.52
CA ALA A 8 -2.70 8.65 11.06
C ALA A 8 -1.87 8.58 12.35
N VAL A 9 -0.67 9.18 12.33
CA VAL A 9 0.26 9.11 13.46
C VAL A 9 -0.13 10.05 14.61
N LYS A 10 -0.93 11.09 14.35
CA LYS A 10 -1.46 12.00 15.39
C LYS A 10 -2.58 11.37 16.21
N THR A 11 -3.36 10.47 15.62
CA THR A 11 -4.51 9.84 16.27
C THR A 11 -4.47 8.31 16.10
N PRO A 12 -3.47 7.62 16.71
CA PRO A 12 -3.34 6.18 16.58
C PRO A 12 -4.53 5.45 17.23
N TYR A 13 -5.02 4.42 16.53
CA TYR A 13 -6.00 3.47 17.04
C TYR A 13 -5.32 2.18 17.53
N PRO A 14 -5.97 1.36 18.36
CA PRO A 14 -5.40 0.09 18.82
C PRO A 14 -5.01 -0.81 17.65
N CYS A 15 -3.74 -1.21 17.59
CA CYS A 15 -3.20 -2.07 16.55
C CYS A 15 -3.38 -3.57 16.92
N THR A 16 -3.89 -4.37 15.98
CA THR A 16 -4.03 -5.83 16.15
C THR A 16 -2.70 -6.57 16.25
N CYS A 17 -1.63 -6.03 15.66
CA CYS A 17 -0.26 -6.55 15.79
C CYS A 17 0.42 -6.13 17.11
N ARG A 18 -0.27 -5.37 17.99
CA ARG A 18 0.22 -4.90 19.29
C ARG A 18 1.56 -4.15 19.22
N CYS A 19 1.81 -3.39 18.14
CA CYS A 19 3.09 -2.70 17.94
C CYS A 19 3.50 -1.78 19.11
N HIS A 20 2.56 -1.18 19.85
CA HIS A 20 2.87 -0.37 21.02
C HIS A 20 3.36 -1.17 22.24
N GLU A 21 3.14 -2.49 22.25
CA GLU A 21 3.57 -3.41 23.31
C GLU A 21 4.86 -4.13 22.92
N VAL A 22 5.02 -4.47 21.64
CA VAL A 22 6.14 -5.30 21.17
C VAL A 22 7.32 -4.51 20.63
N LEU A 23 7.08 -3.31 20.08
CA LEU A 23 8.17 -2.46 19.59
C LEU A 23 8.65 -1.54 20.70
N SER A 24 9.96 -1.38 20.77
CA SER A 24 10.61 -0.38 21.59
C SER A 24 10.17 1.04 21.21
N PHE A 25 10.53 2.01 22.05
CA PHE A 25 10.26 3.40 21.73
C PHE A 25 10.99 3.83 20.45
N ASP A 26 12.26 3.46 20.30
CA ASP A 26 13.11 3.87 19.18
C ASP A 26 12.64 3.24 17.86
N GLU A 27 12.22 1.97 17.86
CA GLU A 27 11.60 1.34 16.68
C GLU A 27 10.31 2.06 16.25
N ARG A 28 9.50 2.50 17.21
CA ARG A 28 8.29 3.28 16.88
C ARG A 28 8.63 4.65 16.30
N VAL A 29 9.70 5.30 16.78
CA VAL A 29 10.23 6.53 16.18
C VAL A 29 10.67 6.26 14.74
N ALA A 30 11.52 5.25 14.53
CA ALA A 30 12.03 4.89 13.22
C ALA A 30 10.89 4.56 12.23
N GLY A 31 9.85 3.87 12.67
CA GLY A 31 8.68 3.58 11.83
C GLY A 31 7.90 4.83 11.40
N ILE A 32 7.79 5.84 12.26
CA ILE A 32 7.12 7.11 11.93
C ILE A 32 8.03 7.96 11.01
N GLU A 33 9.33 7.97 11.24
CA GLU A 33 10.29 8.63 10.35
C GLU A 33 10.24 8.02 8.94
N ALA A 34 10.23 6.69 8.84
CA ALA A 34 10.08 5.99 7.55
C ALA A 34 8.79 6.42 6.82
N LEU A 35 7.66 6.48 7.52
CA LEU A 35 6.39 6.95 6.96
C LEU A 35 6.47 8.38 6.40
N TYR A 36 7.14 9.29 7.11
CA TYR A 36 7.36 10.67 6.64
C TYR A 36 8.26 10.75 5.42
N ARG A 37 9.32 9.94 5.38
CA ARG A 37 10.22 9.88 4.23
C ARG A 37 9.51 9.28 3.01
N ILE A 38 8.64 8.30 3.21
CA ILE A 38 7.81 7.75 2.13
C ILE A 38 6.82 8.80 1.61
N ASP A 39 6.12 9.54 2.48
CA ASP A 39 5.21 10.61 2.03
C ASP A 39 5.95 11.66 1.18
N ASP A 40 7.19 12.01 1.57
CA ASP A 40 8.06 12.86 0.76
C ASP A 40 8.37 12.24 -0.60
N ALA A 41 8.87 11.00 -0.63
CA ALA A 41 9.25 10.37 -1.90
C ALA A 41 8.06 10.30 -2.87
N MET A 42 6.89 9.92 -2.36
CA MET A 42 5.66 9.86 -3.14
C MET A 42 5.25 11.23 -3.67
N ARG A 43 5.37 12.30 -2.87
CA ARG A 43 5.19 13.68 -3.35
C ARG A 43 6.19 14.09 -4.41
N GLY A 44 7.44 13.66 -4.28
CA GLY A 44 8.49 13.89 -5.29
C GLY A 44 8.14 13.28 -6.64
N TRP A 45 7.40 12.17 -6.64
CA TRP A 45 6.83 11.57 -7.85
C TRP A 45 5.46 12.14 -8.27
N GLY A 46 4.98 13.19 -7.59
CA GLY A 46 3.69 13.81 -7.89
C GLY A 46 2.48 13.03 -7.38
N GLN A 47 2.68 12.14 -6.41
CA GLN A 47 1.62 11.35 -5.77
C GLN A 47 1.36 11.85 -4.35
N THR A 48 0.18 11.59 -3.80
CA THR A 48 -0.12 11.86 -2.38
C THR A 48 -0.61 10.60 -1.70
N VAL A 49 0.07 10.21 -0.63
CA VAL A 49 -0.35 9.05 0.18
C VAL A 49 -1.53 9.47 1.05
N ILE A 50 -2.66 8.83 0.78
CA ILE A 50 -3.90 9.02 1.53
C ILE A 50 -4.09 7.80 2.41
N TRP A 51 -4.02 8.00 3.72
CA TRP A 51 -4.40 6.97 4.66
C TRP A 51 -5.90 7.07 4.89
N ASP A 52 -6.66 6.05 4.49
CA ASP A 52 -8.08 6.08 4.79
C ASP A 52 -8.63 4.74 5.24
N LEU A 53 -9.23 4.74 6.43
CA LEU A 53 -10.09 3.64 6.91
C LEU A 53 -11.28 3.43 5.96
N ALA A 54 -11.68 4.47 5.21
CA ALA A 54 -12.71 4.52 4.18
C ALA A 54 -12.25 4.22 2.75
N ALA A 55 -11.00 3.80 2.54
CA ALA A 55 -10.33 3.74 1.24
C ALA A 55 -11.17 3.28 0.02
N PRO A 56 -12.04 2.23 0.08
CA PRO A 56 -12.83 1.81 -1.08
C PRO A 56 -13.75 2.90 -1.65
N THR A 57 -14.23 3.83 -0.82
CA THR A 57 -15.10 4.92 -1.27
C THR A 57 -14.28 6.02 -1.94
N LEU A 58 -13.13 6.38 -1.36
CA LEU A 58 -12.25 7.40 -1.94
C LEU A 58 -11.61 6.95 -3.24
N TRP A 59 -11.30 5.65 -3.36
CA TRP A 59 -10.85 5.08 -4.62
C TRP A 59 -11.89 5.28 -5.74
N ARG A 60 -13.17 4.97 -5.49
CA ARG A 60 -14.25 5.21 -6.47
C ARG A 60 -14.39 6.69 -6.81
N VAL A 61 -14.21 7.56 -5.81
CA VAL A 61 -14.20 9.02 -6.03
C VAL A 61 -13.02 9.43 -6.90
N GLN A 62 -11.82 8.89 -6.66
CA GLN A 62 -10.64 9.17 -7.48
C GLN A 62 -10.84 8.77 -8.95
N GLN A 63 -11.43 7.59 -9.19
CA GLN A 63 -11.77 7.16 -10.56
C GLN A 63 -12.72 8.13 -11.28
N GLN A 64 -13.59 8.81 -10.55
CA GLN A 64 -14.50 9.81 -11.11
C GLN A 64 -13.84 11.17 -11.33
N LEU A 65 -12.81 11.52 -10.54
CA LEU A 65 -12.15 12.83 -10.62
C LEU A 65 -11.07 12.88 -11.70
N GLY A 66 -10.47 11.74 -12.09
CA GLY A 66 -9.54 11.61 -13.23
C GLY A 66 -8.18 12.31 -13.11
N GLU A 67 -8.07 13.35 -12.28
CA GLU A 67 -6.88 14.21 -12.16
C GLU A 67 -6.07 13.97 -10.88
N VAL A 68 -6.66 13.29 -9.89
CA VAL A 68 -6.09 13.18 -8.56
C VAL A 68 -5.23 11.91 -8.43
N ARG A 69 -3.97 12.07 -8.03
CA ARG A 69 -2.99 10.97 -7.88
C ARG A 69 -2.86 10.54 -6.42
N TRP A 70 -3.96 10.07 -5.85
CA TRP A 70 -3.94 9.52 -4.51
C TRP A 70 -3.45 8.08 -4.50
N VAL A 71 -2.73 7.74 -3.45
CA VAL A 71 -2.33 6.38 -3.09
C VAL A 71 -3.09 6.03 -1.82
N THR A 72 -4.24 5.38 -1.99
CA THR A 72 -5.14 5.06 -0.87
C THR A 72 -4.67 3.80 -0.15
N VAL A 73 -4.06 3.98 1.00
CA VAL A 73 -3.48 2.88 1.79
C VAL A 73 -4.55 2.33 2.72
N ARG A 74 -4.94 1.06 2.54
CA ARG A 74 -5.93 0.36 3.37
C ARG A 74 -5.25 -0.67 4.24
N ASP A 75 -5.01 -0.39 5.53
CA ASP A 75 -4.79 -1.52 6.42
C ASP A 75 -5.02 -1.30 7.92
N GLY A 76 -6.30 -1.10 8.26
CA GLY A 76 -6.75 -1.06 9.65
C GLY A 76 -6.04 0.01 10.49
N ALA A 77 -6.09 -0.18 11.80
CA ALA A 77 -5.57 0.77 12.77
C ALA A 77 -4.04 0.75 12.94
N CYS A 78 -3.34 -0.22 12.35
CA CYS A 78 -1.97 -0.50 12.74
C CYS A 78 -0.92 0.28 11.93
N ILE A 79 -0.21 1.19 12.59
CA ILE A 79 0.75 2.09 11.95
C ILE A 79 2.04 1.36 11.55
N HIS A 80 2.68 0.65 12.48
CA HIS A 80 4.08 0.24 12.30
C HIS A 80 4.29 -1.04 11.49
N SER A 81 3.43 -2.05 11.64
CA SER A 81 3.57 -3.27 10.82
C SER A 81 2.77 -3.18 9.53
N ARG A 82 1.58 -2.57 9.55
CA ARG A 82 0.61 -2.66 8.45
C ARG A 82 0.63 -1.43 7.55
N LEU A 83 0.37 -0.24 8.08
CA LEU A 83 0.41 1.00 7.29
C LEU A 83 1.79 1.22 6.68
N LEU A 84 2.85 1.11 7.48
CA LEU A 84 4.22 1.22 6.98
C LEU A 84 4.54 0.12 5.95
N GLY A 85 4.17 -1.14 6.21
CA GLY A 85 4.42 -2.22 5.27
C GLY A 85 3.70 -2.01 3.92
N PHE A 86 2.45 -1.57 3.95
CA PHE A 86 1.72 -1.15 2.76
C PHE A 86 2.41 0.05 2.08
N CYS A 87 2.84 1.08 2.82
CA CYS A 87 3.55 2.22 2.23
C CYS A 87 4.87 1.80 1.55
N VAL A 88 5.62 0.84 2.10
CA VAL A 88 6.80 0.27 1.46
C VAL A 88 6.43 -0.49 0.19
N HIS A 89 5.36 -1.30 0.23
CA HIS A 89 4.82 -2.01 -0.94
C HIS A 89 4.54 -1.03 -2.10
N GLU A 90 3.86 0.09 -1.81
CA GLU A 90 3.57 1.10 -2.85
C GLU A 90 4.79 1.88 -3.32
N THR A 91 5.77 2.06 -2.43
CA THR A 91 7.06 2.64 -2.82
C THR A 91 7.76 1.74 -3.84
N ILE A 92 7.70 0.42 -3.66
CA ILE A 92 8.27 -0.55 -4.62
C ILE A 92 7.54 -0.44 -5.95
N HIS A 93 6.22 -0.33 -5.96
CA HIS A 93 5.48 -0.07 -7.19
C HIS A 93 5.92 1.21 -7.89
N ALA A 94 6.06 2.32 -7.17
CA ALA A 94 6.52 3.59 -7.73
C ALA A 94 7.92 3.53 -8.34
N ILE A 95 8.80 2.69 -7.78
CA ILE A 95 10.14 2.47 -8.32
C ILE A 95 10.10 1.55 -9.54
N CYS A 96 9.32 0.48 -9.48
CA CYS A 96 9.24 -0.52 -10.57
C CYS A 96 8.42 -0.04 -11.77
N GLY A 97 7.45 0.84 -11.57
CA GLY A 97 6.53 1.35 -12.57
C GLY A 97 6.80 2.79 -12.98
N ASP A 98 5.78 3.40 -13.59
CA ASP A 98 5.75 4.84 -13.91
C ASP A 98 4.86 5.57 -12.89
N PRO A 99 5.43 6.28 -11.91
CA PRO A 99 4.64 6.95 -10.89
C PRO A 99 3.93 8.21 -11.41
N ALA A 100 4.23 8.67 -12.64
CA ALA A 100 3.52 9.75 -13.29
C ALA A 100 2.24 9.30 -14.01
N ALA A 101 2.05 7.99 -14.21
CA ALA A 101 0.85 7.45 -14.84
C ALA A 101 -0.38 7.58 -13.93
N PRO A 102 -1.60 7.75 -14.50
CA PRO A 102 -2.84 7.76 -13.73
C PRO A 102 -3.03 6.48 -12.91
N ASN A 103 -3.27 6.65 -11.61
CA ASN A 103 -3.48 5.55 -10.69
C ASN A 103 -4.94 5.07 -10.80
N TRP A 104 -5.18 3.93 -11.46
CA TRP A 104 -6.51 3.32 -11.57
C TRP A 104 -6.89 2.44 -10.37
N GLY A 105 -6.13 2.44 -9.28
CA GLY A 105 -6.55 1.85 -8.01
C GLY A 105 -5.57 0.94 -7.29
N THR A 106 -4.49 0.59 -7.95
CA THR A 106 -3.37 -0.09 -7.32
C THR A 106 -2.20 0.81 -7.60
N PRO A 107 -1.57 1.40 -6.59
CA PRO A 107 -0.54 2.38 -6.82
C PRO A 107 0.49 1.75 -7.73
N VAL A 108 0.58 2.30 -8.94
CA VAL A 108 1.61 2.01 -9.93
C VAL A 108 1.69 0.56 -10.47
N GLY A 109 0.68 -0.30 -10.27
CA GLY A 109 0.70 -1.69 -10.75
C GLY A 109 -0.65 -2.24 -11.19
N LEU A 110 -0.77 -2.67 -12.45
CA LEU A 110 -1.94 -3.31 -13.10
C LEU A 110 -3.13 -2.37 -13.41
N PRO A 111 -3.52 -2.23 -14.69
CA PRO A 111 -4.95 -2.14 -14.96
C PRO A 111 -5.59 -3.46 -14.51
N TYR A 112 -6.72 -3.41 -13.78
CA TYR A 112 -7.51 -4.61 -13.41
C TYR A 112 -8.11 -5.36 -14.62
N GLY A 113 -7.59 -5.10 -15.82
CA GLY A 113 -8.06 -5.60 -17.09
C GLY A 113 -6.98 -5.52 -18.16
N VAL A 114 -7.32 -6.05 -19.33
CA VAL A 114 -6.47 -6.11 -20.51
C VAL A 114 -7.18 -5.34 -21.62
N PRO A 115 -6.52 -4.44 -22.36
CA PRO A 115 -7.14 -3.71 -23.45
C PRO A 115 -7.81 -4.68 -24.43
N GLU A 116 -8.99 -4.34 -24.94
CA GLU A 116 -9.72 -5.19 -25.89
C GLU A 116 -8.93 -5.45 -27.19
N SER A 117 -7.99 -4.54 -27.51
CA SER A 117 -7.06 -4.69 -28.64
C SER A 117 -6.02 -5.80 -28.45
N VAL A 118 -5.79 -6.27 -27.22
CA VAL A 118 -4.88 -7.39 -26.95
C VAL A 118 -5.64 -8.70 -27.15
N SER A 119 -5.08 -9.58 -27.98
CA SER A 119 -5.68 -10.88 -28.26
C SER A 119 -5.71 -11.76 -27.00
N ILE A 120 -6.64 -12.72 -26.93
CA ILE A 120 -6.69 -13.68 -25.82
C ILE A 120 -5.40 -14.50 -25.72
N ALA A 121 -4.75 -14.78 -26.87
CA ALA A 121 -3.49 -15.52 -26.90
C ALA A 121 -2.32 -14.73 -26.30
N ASP A 122 -2.37 -13.39 -26.37
CA ASP A 122 -1.31 -12.51 -25.87
C ASP A 122 -1.56 -12.00 -24.43
N GLU A 123 -2.70 -12.36 -23.84
CA GLU A 123 -3.14 -11.87 -22.53
C GLU A 123 -2.11 -12.15 -21.42
N ALA A 124 -1.58 -13.37 -21.37
CA ALA A 124 -0.59 -13.74 -20.36
C ALA A 124 0.73 -12.95 -20.51
N ALA A 125 1.17 -12.72 -21.76
CA ALA A 125 2.37 -11.93 -22.04
C ALA A 125 2.17 -10.46 -21.66
N TYR A 126 0.98 -9.91 -21.93
CA TYR A 126 0.61 -8.57 -21.51
C TYR A 126 0.59 -8.41 -19.99
N LEU A 127 0.02 -9.37 -19.25
CA LEU A 127 -0.10 -9.31 -17.79
C LEU A 127 1.22 -9.54 -17.06
N HIS A 128 2.15 -10.28 -17.67
CA HIS A 128 3.41 -10.69 -17.04
C HIS A 128 4.24 -9.54 -16.41
N PRO A 129 4.58 -8.44 -17.11
CA PRO A 129 5.38 -7.36 -16.52
C PRO A 129 4.69 -6.73 -15.29
N PHE A 130 3.38 -6.66 -15.29
CA PHE A 130 2.63 -6.10 -14.16
C PHE A 130 2.60 -7.06 -12.96
N ASN A 131 2.39 -8.35 -13.21
CA ASN A 131 2.52 -9.39 -12.18
C ASN A 131 3.93 -9.46 -11.59
N GLN A 132 4.97 -9.18 -12.38
CA GLN A 132 6.34 -9.07 -11.86
C GLN A 132 6.52 -7.86 -10.93
N ASN A 133 5.93 -6.72 -11.26
CA ASN A 133 5.98 -5.54 -10.40
C ASN A 133 5.27 -5.79 -9.07
N GLU A 134 4.10 -6.43 -9.11
CA GLU A 134 3.39 -6.88 -7.91
C GLU A 134 4.25 -7.86 -7.10
N ALA A 135 4.81 -8.89 -7.73
CA ALA A 135 5.64 -9.88 -7.05
C ALA A 135 6.82 -9.22 -6.34
N ARG A 136 7.47 -8.22 -6.96
CA ARG A 136 8.52 -7.41 -6.33
C ARG A 136 8.03 -6.65 -5.10
N ALA A 137 6.84 -6.05 -5.16
CA ALA A 137 6.26 -5.33 -4.04
C ALA A 137 5.93 -6.26 -2.85
N TRP A 138 5.58 -7.52 -3.12
CA TRP A 138 5.37 -8.54 -2.09
C TRP A 138 6.67 -9.05 -1.47
N VAL A 139 7.60 -9.53 -2.29
CA VAL A 139 8.80 -10.21 -1.79
C VAL A 139 9.90 -9.24 -1.35
N GLY A 140 9.87 -8.00 -1.84
CA GLY A 140 10.87 -6.97 -1.57
C GLY A 140 10.66 -6.21 -0.26
N LEU A 141 9.56 -6.46 0.45
CA LEU A 141 9.14 -5.68 1.61
C LEU A 141 10.24 -5.54 2.66
N GLU A 142 10.82 -6.66 3.09
CA GLU A 142 11.88 -6.69 4.11
C GLU A 142 13.19 -6.07 3.58
N ALA A 143 13.62 -6.47 2.37
CA ALA A 143 14.87 -6.01 1.79
C ALA A 143 14.89 -4.49 1.57
N VAL A 144 13.79 -3.92 1.08
CA VAL A 144 13.65 -2.48 0.83
C VAL A 144 13.47 -1.72 2.14
N ALA A 145 12.66 -2.22 3.08
CA ALA A 145 12.50 -1.56 4.38
C ALA A 145 13.81 -1.50 5.17
N TYR A 146 14.58 -2.58 5.17
CA TYR A 146 15.91 -2.60 5.75
C TYR A 146 16.85 -1.62 5.04
N ARG A 147 16.95 -1.68 3.71
CA ARG A 147 17.88 -0.85 2.94
C ARG A 147 17.61 0.65 3.10
N LEU A 148 16.35 1.07 3.12
CA LEU A 148 15.97 2.48 3.15
C LEU A 148 15.91 3.04 4.57
N PHE A 149 15.50 2.23 5.55
CA PHE A 149 15.08 2.71 6.87
C PHE A 149 15.72 1.96 8.05
N GLY A 150 16.50 0.90 7.81
CA GLY A 150 17.08 0.08 8.88
C GLY A 150 16.04 -0.68 9.71
N ILE A 151 14.90 -1.01 9.11
CA ILE A 151 13.78 -1.67 9.79
C ILE A 151 13.99 -3.17 9.79
N GLU A 152 14.02 -3.77 10.98
CA GLU A 152 14.24 -5.21 11.18
C GLU A 152 13.01 -5.95 11.73
N TRP A 153 11.96 -5.22 12.16
CA TRP A 153 10.72 -5.85 12.61
C TRP A 153 9.80 -6.23 11.45
N THR A 154 8.90 -7.18 11.70
CA THR A 154 7.97 -7.66 10.68
C THR A 154 7.02 -6.55 10.19
N LEU A 155 7.08 -6.31 8.88
CA LEU A 155 6.11 -5.54 8.13
C LEU A 155 5.13 -6.47 7.42
N LEU A 156 3.91 -5.97 7.23
CA LEU A 156 2.82 -6.67 6.54
C LEU A 156 2.46 -5.84 5.31
N PRO A 157 2.45 -6.44 4.12
CA PRO A 157 2.13 -5.75 2.87
C PRO A 157 0.63 -5.40 2.80
N ALA A 158 0.22 -4.81 1.68
CA ALA A 158 -1.19 -4.73 1.32
C ALA A 158 -1.87 -6.12 1.40
N ARG A 159 -3.20 -6.15 1.55
CA ARG A 159 -3.93 -7.44 1.53
C ARG A 159 -3.85 -8.04 0.14
N ASP A 160 -3.62 -9.35 0.08
CA ASP A 160 -3.53 -10.21 -1.13
C ASP A 160 -4.79 -10.31 -2.00
N VAL A 161 -5.81 -9.46 -1.76
CA VAL A 161 -7.08 -9.57 -2.48
C VAL A 161 -6.89 -9.10 -3.91
N GLY A 162 -6.81 -10.06 -4.82
CA GLY A 162 -6.71 -9.80 -6.25
C GLY A 162 -5.31 -9.39 -6.72
N THR A 163 -4.27 -9.89 -6.08
CA THR A 163 -2.86 -9.55 -6.33
C THR A 163 -2.40 -9.81 -7.76
N TYR A 164 -2.64 -11.00 -8.31
CA TYR A 164 -2.12 -11.36 -9.64
C TYR A 164 -3.24 -11.56 -10.66
N GLY A 165 -3.10 -10.91 -11.81
CA GLY A 165 -3.95 -11.15 -12.98
C GLY A 165 -3.47 -12.41 -13.71
N PHE A 166 -4.24 -13.50 -13.68
CA PHE A 166 -3.94 -14.70 -14.47
C PHE A 166 -5.11 -15.10 -15.35
N VAL A 167 -4.82 -15.77 -16.47
CA VAL A 167 -5.84 -16.29 -17.37
C VAL A 167 -6.69 -17.39 -16.68
N GLY A 168 -8.01 -17.40 -16.90
CA GLY A 168 -8.89 -18.53 -16.55
C GLY A 168 -9.47 -18.61 -15.13
N GLY A 169 -10.04 -17.52 -14.60
CA GLY A 169 -10.73 -17.45 -13.31
C GLY A 169 -11.84 -16.39 -13.27
N ASN A 170 -12.22 -15.93 -12.08
CA ASN A 170 -13.28 -14.92 -11.91
C ASN A 170 -12.69 -13.51 -11.80
N ALA A 171 -13.17 -12.59 -12.64
CA ALA A 171 -12.85 -11.17 -12.48
C ALA A 171 -13.57 -10.58 -11.27
N ILE A 172 -12.83 -9.86 -10.43
CA ILE A 172 -13.32 -9.34 -9.14
C ILE A 172 -13.54 -7.83 -9.17
N VAL A 173 -12.94 -7.13 -10.14
CA VAL A 173 -12.91 -5.67 -10.21
C VAL A 173 -13.49 -5.18 -11.53
N ASP A 174 -14.22 -4.07 -11.47
CA ASP A 174 -14.66 -3.35 -12.66
C ASP A 174 -13.46 -2.72 -13.38
N VAL A 175 -13.55 -2.60 -14.71
CA VAL A 175 -12.48 -2.05 -15.55
C VAL A 175 -13.01 -0.91 -16.40
N PRO A 176 -12.15 0.04 -16.82
CA PRO A 176 -12.54 1.12 -17.73
C PRO A 176 -13.08 0.61 -19.07
N GLU A 177 -13.79 1.47 -19.80
CA GLU A 177 -14.19 1.20 -21.19
C GLU A 177 -12.96 0.90 -22.06
N GLY A 178 -13.09 -0.05 -22.99
CA GLY A 178 -11.99 -0.52 -23.84
C GLY A 178 -11.06 -1.54 -23.18
N TYR A 179 -11.36 -1.99 -21.96
CA TYR A 179 -10.66 -3.07 -21.27
C TYR A 179 -11.58 -4.27 -21.03
N ARG A 180 -11.08 -5.47 -21.30
CA ARG A 180 -11.64 -6.72 -20.78
C ARG A 180 -11.21 -6.92 -19.33
N ARG A 181 -12.15 -7.39 -18.51
CA ARG A 181 -11.84 -7.83 -17.15
C ARG A 181 -10.97 -9.08 -17.17
N VAL A 182 -10.00 -9.16 -16.27
CA VAL A 182 -9.20 -10.36 -16.06
C VAL A 182 -9.45 -10.99 -14.70
N PRO A 183 -9.29 -12.32 -14.59
CA PRO A 183 -9.32 -13.00 -13.31
C PRO A 183 -8.19 -12.57 -12.39
N HIS A 184 -8.51 -12.37 -11.11
CA HIS A 184 -7.50 -12.13 -10.10
C HIS A 184 -7.47 -13.28 -9.10
N PHE A 185 -6.28 -13.79 -8.82
CA PHE A 185 -6.08 -14.90 -7.91
C PHE A 185 -5.49 -14.40 -6.59
N ASP A 186 -6.07 -14.87 -5.48
CA ASP A 186 -5.62 -14.59 -4.12
C ASP A 186 -5.41 -15.90 -3.35
N HIS A 187 -4.68 -15.82 -2.24
CA HIS A 187 -4.32 -17.00 -1.47
C HIS A 187 -5.50 -17.62 -0.72
N GLN A 188 -6.59 -16.88 -0.49
CA GLN A 188 -7.74 -17.31 0.31
C GLN A 188 -8.74 -18.13 -0.50
N HIS A 189 -9.08 -17.65 -1.70
CA HIS A 189 -10.08 -18.24 -2.58
C HIS A 189 -9.47 -19.15 -3.63
N HIS A 190 -8.17 -19.00 -3.93
CA HIS A 190 -7.52 -19.73 -5.01
C HIS A 190 -6.15 -20.32 -4.64
N THR A 191 -5.96 -20.72 -3.39
CA THR A 191 -4.66 -21.12 -2.80
C THR A 191 -3.81 -22.01 -3.72
N ARG A 192 -4.37 -23.09 -4.29
CA ARG A 192 -3.60 -24.02 -5.15
C ARG A 192 -3.08 -23.36 -6.42
N ARG A 193 -3.94 -22.63 -7.14
CA ARG A 193 -3.57 -21.97 -8.41
C ARG A 193 -2.67 -20.77 -8.14
N TYR A 194 -2.96 -19.99 -7.09
CA TYR A 194 -2.10 -18.91 -6.60
C TYR A 194 -0.68 -19.45 -6.36
N LEU A 195 -0.52 -20.47 -5.51
CA LEU A 195 0.81 -20.98 -5.17
C LEU A 195 1.54 -21.61 -6.37
N ALA A 196 0.83 -22.18 -7.34
CA ALA A 196 1.46 -22.74 -8.53
C ALA A 196 2.03 -21.67 -9.48
N LEU A 197 1.38 -20.51 -9.58
CA LEU A 197 1.74 -19.45 -10.53
C LEU A 197 2.56 -18.34 -9.89
N ALA A 198 2.17 -17.88 -8.69
CA ALA A 198 2.81 -16.78 -7.98
C ALA A 198 4.24 -17.14 -7.54
N ARG A 199 4.51 -18.38 -7.12
CA ARG A 199 5.84 -18.78 -6.65
C ARG A 199 6.95 -18.51 -7.65
N LYS A 200 6.72 -18.82 -8.92
CA LYS A 200 7.72 -18.56 -9.98
C LYS A 200 7.99 -17.06 -10.12
N LEU A 201 6.94 -16.23 -10.09
CA LEU A 201 7.07 -14.77 -10.14
C LEU A 201 7.82 -14.25 -8.90
N GLU A 202 7.48 -14.77 -7.72
CA GLU A 202 8.10 -14.40 -6.44
C GLU A 202 9.59 -14.78 -6.40
N ASP A 203 9.97 -15.95 -6.91
CA ASP A 203 11.38 -16.37 -7.00
C ASP A 203 12.19 -15.46 -7.95
N GLU A 204 11.63 -15.16 -9.13
CA GLU A 204 12.22 -14.22 -10.08
C GLU A 204 12.33 -12.80 -9.49
N ALA A 205 11.30 -12.36 -8.77
CA ALA A 205 11.28 -11.08 -8.09
C ALA A 205 12.30 -11.00 -6.94
N ARG A 206 12.52 -12.07 -6.17
CA ARG A 206 13.57 -12.11 -5.14
C ARG A 206 14.96 -11.95 -5.74
N ALA A 207 15.24 -12.62 -6.86
CA ALA A 207 16.51 -12.52 -7.56
C ALA A 207 16.80 -11.11 -8.09
N TRP A 208 15.77 -10.29 -8.32
CA TRP A 208 15.91 -8.91 -8.76
C TRP A 208 16.54 -7.99 -7.69
N PHE A 209 16.30 -8.26 -6.39
CA PHE A 209 16.81 -7.47 -5.26
C PHE A 209 18.28 -7.79 -4.90
N SER A 210 19.17 -7.71 -5.89
CA SER A 210 20.62 -7.71 -5.64
C SER A 210 21.06 -6.49 -4.83
N PRO A 211 22.23 -6.53 -4.15
CA PRO A 211 22.77 -5.36 -3.44
C PRO A 211 22.85 -4.11 -4.32
N GLN A 212 23.30 -4.25 -5.56
CA GLN A 212 23.39 -3.13 -6.51
C GLN A 212 21.99 -2.57 -6.84
N LYS A 213 20.99 -3.44 -7.01
CA LYS A 213 19.62 -3.00 -7.25
C LYS A 213 19.03 -2.26 -6.05
N LEU A 214 19.32 -2.72 -4.84
CA LEU A 214 18.90 -2.07 -3.60
C LEU A 214 19.53 -0.68 -3.44
N ASP A 215 20.77 -0.49 -3.88
CA ASP A 215 21.41 0.83 -3.93
C ASP A 215 20.78 1.75 -4.98
N GLU A 216 20.45 1.23 -6.17
CA GLU A 216 19.70 2.00 -7.17
C GLU A 216 18.31 2.42 -6.66
N ILE A 217 17.60 1.52 -5.96
CA ILE A 217 16.33 1.80 -5.29
C ILE A 217 16.51 2.94 -4.28
N ALA A 218 17.54 2.86 -3.43
CA ALA A 218 17.83 3.88 -2.43
C ALA A 218 18.10 5.24 -3.08
N ALA A 219 18.94 5.29 -4.11
CA ALA A 219 19.24 6.53 -4.82
C ALA A 219 17.99 7.16 -5.47
N ARG A 220 17.13 6.35 -6.09
CA ARG A 220 15.87 6.84 -6.68
C ARG A 220 14.90 7.34 -5.62
N PHE A 221 14.80 6.64 -4.49
CA PHE A 221 13.98 7.04 -3.36
C PHE A 221 14.46 8.37 -2.78
N GLU A 222 15.76 8.51 -2.49
CA GLU A 222 16.36 9.72 -1.90
C GLU A 222 16.19 10.95 -2.81
N ALA A 223 16.34 10.77 -4.13
CA ALA A 223 16.10 11.84 -5.09
C ALA A 223 14.64 12.32 -5.06
N ALA A 224 13.69 11.39 -5.02
CA ALA A 224 12.26 11.72 -4.91
C ALA A 224 11.93 12.35 -3.55
N GLU A 225 12.49 11.80 -2.48
CA GLU A 225 12.35 12.30 -1.12
C GLU A 225 12.78 13.78 -1.03
N ALA A 226 13.92 14.13 -1.62
CA ALA A 226 14.40 15.52 -1.64
C ALA A 226 13.43 16.47 -2.36
N LEU A 227 12.87 16.04 -3.50
CA LEU A 227 11.89 16.83 -4.26
C LEU A 227 10.59 17.01 -3.49
N GLY A 228 10.03 15.94 -2.92
CA GLY A 228 8.76 16.03 -2.20
C GLY A 228 8.86 16.69 -0.85
N ARG A 229 10.02 16.63 -0.19
CA ARG A 229 10.29 17.40 1.03
C ARG A 229 10.16 18.90 0.78
N ALA A 230 10.64 19.38 -0.37
CA ALA A 230 10.55 20.78 -0.75
C ALA A 230 9.11 21.23 -1.06
N SER A 231 8.22 20.30 -1.44
CA SER A 231 6.81 20.56 -1.73
C SER A 231 5.87 20.29 -0.55
N ARG A 232 6.41 20.01 0.65
CA ARG A 232 5.62 19.79 1.87
C ARG A 232 4.73 21.01 2.17
N PRO A 233 3.40 20.83 2.33
CA PRO A 233 2.51 21.93 2.70
C PRO A 233 2.80 22.47 4.10
N LEU A 234 3.14 21.58 5.04
CA LEU A 234 3.42 21.91 6.43
C LEU A 234 4.57 21.05 6.96
N PRO A 235 5.35 21.56 7.92
CA PRO A 235 6.30 20.74 8.67
C PRO A 235 5.58 19.58 9.37
N PHE A 236 6.17 18.39 9.30
CA PHE A 236 5.67 17.25 10.05
C PHE A 236 6.02 17.39 11.55
N PRO A 237 5.14 16.94 12.46
CA PRO A 237 5.47 16.92 13.88
C PRO A 237 6.58 15.91 14.15
N SER A 238 7.29 16.06 15.28
CA SER A 238 8.41 15.17 15.61
C SER A 238 7.95 13.72 15.69
N ALA A 239 8.68 12.81 15.03
CA ALA A 239 8.44 11.38 15.14
C ALA A 239 8.53 10.89 16.59
N LYS A 240 9.44 11.49 17.38
CA LYS A 240 9.60 11.21 18.81
C LYS A 240 8.36 11.61 19.61
N GLU A 241 7.73 12.74 19.29
CA GLU A 241 6.49 13.17 19.93
C GLU A 241 5.33 12.25 19.55
N MET A 242 5.20 11.93 18.25
CA MET A 242 4.14 11.06 17.76
C MET A 242 4.26 9.63 18.31
N ALA A 243 5.47 9.09 18.43
CA ALA A 243 5.73 7.78 19.02
C ALA A 243 5.33 7.69 20.51
N ARG A 244 5.20 8.82 21.22
CA ARG A 244 4.72 8.84 22.62
C ARG A 244 3.20 8.76 22.73
N ILE A 245 2.47 9.08 21.66
CA ILE A 245 1.02 9.09 21.68
C ILE A 245 0.54 7.64 21.88
N LYS A 246 -0.22 7.42 22.96
CA LYS A 246 -0.83 6.13 23.21
C LYS A 246 -2.07 5.96 22.31
N PRO A 247 -2.30 4.76 21.75
CA PRO A 247 -3.50 4.48 21.00
C PRO A 247 -4.76 4.75 21.83
N LYS A 248 -5.75 5.40 21.22
CA LYS A 248 -7.04 5.67 21.85
C LYS A 248 -8.12 4.86 21.16
N LYS A 249 -9.09 4.32 21.93
CA LYS A 249 -10.26 3.67 21.33
C LYS A 249 -10.99 4.67 20.41
N PRO A 250 -11.54 4.21 19.26
CA PRO A 250 -12.37 5.05 18.42
C PRO A 250 -13.52 5.68 19.22
N GLY A 251 -13.75 6.98 19.01
CA GLY A 251 -14.92 7.68 19.51
C GLY A 251 -16.19 7.09 18.93
N ARG A 252 -17.32 7.19 19.64
CA ARG A 252 -18.61 6.59 19.21
C ARG A 252 -19.02 6.99 17.79
N ASN A 253 -18.69 8.21 17.37
CA ASN A 253 -19.04 8.76 16.06
C ASN A 253 -17.89 8.71 15.04
N ASP A 254 -16.69 8.24 15.44
CA ASP A 254 -15.57 8.05 14.52
C ASP A 254 -15.91 6.96 13.50
N LEU A 255 -15.25 6.95 12.35
CA LEU A 255 -15.37 5.83 11.41
C LEU A 255 -14.81 4.55 12.04
N CYS A 256 -15.47 3.43 11.74
CA CYS A 256 -15.08 2.16 12.29
C CYS A 256 -13.74 1.69 11.71
N VAL A 257 -12.80 1.27 12.57
CA VAL A 257 -11.46 0.82 12.15
C VAL A 257 -11.43 -0.47 11.33
N CYS A 258 -12.57 -1.16 11.20
CA CYS A 258 -12.71 -2.27 10.24
C CYS A 258 -12.88 -1.80 8.79
N GLY A 259 -13.07 -0.49 8.59
CA GLY A 259 -13.24 0.15 7.29
C GLY A 259 -14.63 0.01 6.66
N SER A 260 -15.65 -0.25 7.48
CA SER A 260 -17.05 -0.42 7.03
C SER A 260 -17.74 0.88 6.62
N MET A 261 -17.08 2.03 6.71
CA MET A 261 -17.67 3.38 6.57
C MET A 261 -18.73 3.77 7.62
N ARG A 262 -19.11 2.84 8.51
CA ARG A 262 -20.09 3.11 9.55
C ARG A 262 -19.41 3.79 10.72
N LYS A 263 -20.19 4.56 11.49
CA LYS A 263 -19.75 5.04 12.81
C LYS A 263 -19.37 3.84 13.67
N TRP A 264 -18.32 3.95 14.48
CA TRP A 264 -17.85 2.89 15.36
C TRP A 264 -19.00 2.28 16.18
N LYS A 265 -19.87 3.12 16.76
CA LYS A 265 -21.04 2.69 17.55
C LYS A 265 -22.09 1.88 16.76
N GLN A 266 -22.07 1.94 15.44
CA GLN A 266 -23.00 1.22 14.54
C GLN A 266 -22.33 0.02 13.86
N CYS A 267 -21.11 -0.32 14.27
CA CYS A 267 -20.32 -1.41 13.69
C CYS A 267 -19.60 -2.17 14.80
N CYS A 268 -18.26 -2.22 14.80
CA CYS A 268 -17.53 -3.00 15.79
C CYS A 268 -17.72 -2.50 17.23
N GLY A 269 -18.05 -1.22 17.44
CA GLY A 269 -18.42 -0.70 18.76
C GLY A 269 -19.78 -1.16 19.26
N ALA A 270 -20.66 -1.65 18.38
CA ALA A 270 -21.92 -2.28 18.80
C ALA A 270 -21.69 -3.69 19.37
N LEU A 271 -20.67 -4.40 18.89
CA LEU A 271 -20.31 -5.76 19.31
C LEU A 271 -19.60 -5.82 20.68
N VAL A 272 -19.23 -4.67 21.24
CA VAL A 272 -18.48 -4.52 22.51
C VAL A 272 -19.34 -3.85 23.59
N ALA A 273 -20.59 -3.51 23.27
CA ALA A 273 -21.50 -2.77 24.15
C ALA A 273 -22.44 -3.69 24.96
N ASP A 274 -22.30 -5.01 24.81
CA ASP A 274 -22.89 -6.07 25.65
C ASP A 274 -21.79 -6.73 26.51
#